data_AF-A0A059FMM8-F1
#
_entry.id   AF-A0A059FMM8-F1
#
_cell.length_a   1.000
_cell.length_b   1.000
_cell.length_c   1.000
_cell.angle_alpha   90.00
_cell.angle_beta   90.00
_cell.angle_gamma   90.00
#
_symmetry.space_group_name_H-M   'P 1'
#
loop_
_entity.id
_entity.type
_entity.pdbx_description
1 polymer ?
#
loop_
_entity_poly.entity_id
_entity_poly.type
_entity_poly.pdbx_seq_one_letter_code
_entity_poly.pdbx_strand_id
1 'polypeptide(L)'
;MQGPHDFHTPKSSYSKEDLLESGKGGYFGPGNAQLPAPPMLMMDRITEISLDGGAFGKGHVVGELDITPDLWFFQCHFPGDPVMPGCLGLDAMWQIVGYWLGWSGSPGKGRALGVGEVKFTGEITPDKKLVRYEIDIKRVRRGKLNLGIADGRVYVDGEHVYTAIDMKVGLKNVLGGAGDLPAS
;
A
#
# COMPACT_ATOMS: atom_id res chain seq x y z
N MET A 1 13.51 -20.86 -2.53
CA MET A 1 13.10 -19.84 -1.55
C MET A 1 11.59 -19.89 -1.51
N GLN A 2 10.99 -20.06 -0.32
CA GLN A 2 9.53 -20.14 -0.21
C GLN A 2 8.93 -18.78 -0.62
N GLY A 3 7.90 -18.82 -1.45
CA GLY A 3 7.20 -17.64 -1.95
C GLY A 3 6.08 -17.21 -0.99
N PRO A 4 5.51 -16.00 -1.17
CA PRO A 4 4.37 -15.55 -0.37
C PRO A 4 3.21 -16.54 -0.28
N HIS A 5 2.93 -17.27 -1.37
CA HIS A 5 1.82 -18.24 -1.42
C HIS A 5 2.05 -19.50 -0.60
N ASP A 6 3.27 -19.77 -0.14
CA ASP A 6 3.55 -20.87 0.78
C ASP A 6 3.08 -20.56 2.22
N PHE A 7 2.88 -19.27 2.54
CA PHE A 7 2.48 -18.79 3.86
C PHE A 7 1.09 -18.18 3.89
N HIS A 8 0.61 -17.74 2.72
CA HIS A 8 -0.61 -16.95 2.62
C HIS A 8 -1.42 -17.32 1.40
N THR A 9 -2.67 -17.72 1.62
CA THR A 9 -3.65 -17.95 0.55
C THR A 9 -4.28 -16.62 0.13
N PRO A 10 -4.15 -16.19 -1.14
CA PRO A 10 -4.79 -14.99 -1.65
C PRO A 10 -6.32 -15.04 -1.47
N LYS A 11 -6.88 -13.94 -0.94
CA LYS A 11 -8.31 -13.63 -0.83
C LYS A 11 -8.61 -12.43 -1.72
N SER A 12 -9.88 -12.23 -2.06
CA SER A 12 -10.35 -11.08 -2.86
C SER A 12 -10.61 -9.81 -2.03
N SER A 13 -10.54 -9.89 -0.70
CA SER A 13 -10.73 -8.79 0.24
C SER A 13 -10.03 -9.08 1.58
N TYR A 14 -9.73 -8.05 2.37
CA TYR A 14 -9.03 -8.13 3.65
C TYR A 14 -9.58 -7.13 4.66
N SER A 15 -9.79 -7.59 5.91
CA SER A 15 -10.28 -6.76 7.01
C SER A 15 -9.16 -5.95 7.67
N LYS A 16 -9.51 -5.07 8.62
CA LYS A 16 -8.54 -4.31 9.42
C LYS A 16 -7.59 -5.22 10.18
N GLU A 17 -8.11 -6.30 10.74
CA GLU A 17 -7.32 -7.30 11.47
C GLU A 17 -6.31 -7.99 10.55
N ASP A 18 -6.70 -8.34 9.32
CA ASP A 18 -5.77 -8.89 8.32
C ASP A 18 -4.63 -7.91 8.02
N LEU A 19 -4.93 -6.62 7.84
CA LEU A 19 -3.92 -5.60 7.52
C LEU A 19 -3.01 -5.28 8.72
N LEU A 20 -3.56 -5.28 9.93
CA LEU A 20 -2.77 -5.16 11.16
C LEU A 20 -1.83 -6.34 11.34
N GLU A 21 -2.27 -7.57 11.03
CA GLU A 21 -1.42 -8.75 11.07
C GLU A 21 -0.30 -8.66 10.01
N SER A 22 -0.62 -8.16 8.81
CA SER A 22 0.39 -7.82 7.80
C SER A 22 1.44 -6.85 8.33
N GLY A 23 1.04 -5.85 9.13
CA GLY A 23 1.94 -4.88 9.75
C GLY A 23 2.90 -5.46 10.80
N LYS A 24 2.56 -6.58 11.45
CA LYS A 24 3.40 -7.25 12.46
C LYS A 24 4.59 -8.01 11.85
N GLY A 25 4.52 -8.30 10.55
CA GLY A 25 5.54 -9.06 9.83
C GLY A 25 5.29 -10.56 9.82
N GLY A 26 5.80 -11.24 8.79
CA GLY A 26 5.64 -12.68 8.61
C GLY A 26 4.32 -13.11 7.95
N TYR A 27 3.40 -12.18 7.69
CA TYR A 27 2.10 -12.47 7.05
C TYR A 27 2.22 -13.13 5.67
N PHE A 28 3.07 -12.58 4.80
CA PHE A 28 3.46 -13.23 3.54
C PHE A 28 4.70 -14.13 3.68
N GLY A 29 5.05 -14.52 4.91
CA GLY A 29 6.28 -15.23 5.24
C GLY A 29 7.50 -14.33 5.51
N PRO A 30 8.56 -14.88 6.14
CA PRO A 30 9.76 -14.12 6.49
C PRO A 30 10.47 -13.51 5.28
N GLY A 31 10.78 -12.22 5.35
CA GLY A 31 11.53 -11.51 4.30
C GLY A 31 10.70 -11.05 3.10
N ASN A 32 9.39 -11.28 3.11
CA ASN A 32 8.46 -10.83 2.06
C ASN A 32 7.81 -9.48 2.41
N ALA A 33 6.82 -9.06 1.62
CA ALA A 33 6.15 -7.78 1.78
C ALA A 33 5.50 -7.65 3.16
N GLN A 34 5.47 -6.42 3.67
CA GLN A 34 4.90 -6.07 4.96
C GLN A 34 4.29 -4.69 4.83
N LEU A 35 3.08 -4.49 5.35
CA LEU A 35 2.53 -3.15 5.50
C LEU A 35 3.24 -2.41 6.65
N PRO A 36 3.19 -1.07 6.68
CA PRO A 36 3.52 -0.34 7.90
C PRO A 36 2.57 -0.75 9.03
N ALA A 37 3.06 -0.71 10.27
CA ALA A 37 2.21 -0.76 11.45
C ALA A 37 1.62 0.64 11.74
N PRO A 38 0.53 0.76 12.51
CA PRO A 38 0.09 2.03 13.06
C PRO A 38 1.24 2.77 13.78
N PRO A 39 1.32 4.11 13.65
CA PRO A 39 0.33 5.00 13.06
C PRO A 39 0.50 5.23 11.53
N MET A 40 1.39 4.50 10.86
CA MET A 40 1.68 4.68 9.42
C MET A 40 0.84 3.81 8.48
N LEU A 41 0.06 2.85 8.99
CA LEU A 41 -0.90 2.10 8.18
C LEU A 41 -2.05 3.02 7.76
N MET A 42 -2.19 3.31 6.46
CA MET A 42 -3.12 4.34 5.95
C MET A 42 -4.38 3.75 5.29
N MET A 43 -4.78 2.54 5.68
CA MET A 43 -6.02 1.91 5.24
C MET A 43 -6.53 0.96 6.33
N ASP A 44 -7.84 0.89 6.48
CA ASP A 44 -8.52 -0.05 7.37
C ASP A 44 -8.88 -1.35 6.66
N ARG A 45 -9.04 -1.35 5.33
CA ARG A 45 -9.47 -2.55 4.61
C ARG A 45 -9.09 -2.50 3.14
N ILE A 46 -9.03 -3.68 2.53
CA ILE A 46 -9.03 -3.86 1.07
C ILE A 46 -10.35 -4.54 0.72
N THR A 47 -11.19 -3.85 -0.02
CA THR A 47 -12.52 -4.35 -0.41
C THR A 47 -12.46 -5.21 -1.66
N GLU A 48 -11.53 -4.90 -2.57
CA GLU A 48 -11.32 -5.63 -3.82
C GLU A 48 -9.82 -5.73 -4.15
N ILE A 49 -9.37 -6.91 -4.58
CA ILE A 49 -8.01 -7.13 -5.09
C ILE A 49 -8.01 -8.26 -6.14
N SER A 50 -7.35 -8.03 -7.27
CA SER A 50 -7.39 -8.95 -8.42
C SER A 50 -6.08 -8.97 -9.23
N LEU A 51 -5.90 -10.00 -10.06
CA LEU A 51 -4.78 -10.10 -11.01
C LEU A 51 -5.12 -9.55 -12.40
N ASP A 52 -6.39 -9.25 -12.66
CA ASP A 52 -6.95 -8.80 -13.93
C ASP A 52 -7.88 -7.59 -13.75
N GLY A 53 -8.49 -7.11 -14.83
CA GLY A 53 -9.29 -5.89 -14.80
C GLY A 53 -8.45 -4.63 -14.50
N GLY A 54 -9.13 -3.60 -13.97
CA GLY A 54 -8.58 -2.25 -13.88
C GLY A 54 -8.40 -1.58 -15.25
N ALA A 55 -7.98 -0.32 -15.26
CA ALA A 55 -7.83 0.49 -16.47
C ALA A 55 -6.86 -0.10 -17.51
N PHE A 56 -5.97 -1.01 -17.09
CA PHE A 56 -4.95 -1.61 -17.96
C PHE A 56 -5.09 -3.13 -18.14
N GLY A 57 -6.13 -3.76 -17.56
CA GLY A 57 -6.37 -5.20 -17.66
C GLY A 57 -5.33 -6.08 -16.96
N LYS A 58 -4.66 -5.57 -15.91
CA LYS A 58 -3.49 -6.21 -15.27
C LYS A 58 -3.59 -6.30 -13.75
N GLY A 59 -4.79 -6.09 -13.22
CA GLY A 59 -5.06 -6.08 -11.79
C GLY A 59 -5.52 -4.71 -11.31
N HIS A 60 -6.38 -4.74 -10.31
CA HIS A 60 -6.81 -3.56 -9.57
C HIS A 60 -6.89 -3.86 -8.07
N VAL A 61 -6.87 -2.80 -7.27
CA VAL A 61 -7.11 -2.87 -5.82
C VAL A 61 -7.96 -1.69 -5.39
N VAL A 62 -8.95 -1.94 -4.54
CA VAL A 62 -9.72 -0.91 -3.83
C VAL A 62 -9.45 -1.04 -2.34
N GLY A 63 -8.91 0.02 -1.75
CA GLY A 63 -8.66 0.13 -0.31
C GLY A 63 -9.49 1.26 0.30
N GLU A 64 -9.76 1.20 1.60
CA GLU A 64 -10.51 2.22 2.32
C GLU A 64 -9.89 2.56 3.66
N LEU A 65 -10.08 3.80 4.10
CA LEU A 65 -9.74 4.31 5.43
C LEU A 65 -10.95 5.07 5.97
N ASP A 66 -11.44 4.69 7.16
CA ASP A 66 -12.47 5.46 7.84
C ASP A 66 -11.83 6.73 8.41
N ILE A 67 -12.50 7.86 8.18
CA ILE A 67 -12.09 9.15 8.73
C ILE A 67 -12.87 9.42 10.00
N THR A 68 -12.12 9.70 11.06
CA THR A 68 -12.65 10.15 12.34
C THR A 68 -11.85 11.36 12.83
N PRO A 69 -12.48 12.33 13.54
CA PRO A 69 -11.78 13.53 14.00
C PRO A 69 -10.59 13.27 14.95
N ASP A 70 -10.52 12.08 15.56
CA ASP A 70 -9.47 11.66 16.49
C ASP A 70 -8.25 11.03 15.79
N LEU A 71 -8.26 10.87 14.46
CA LEU A 71 -7.07 10.43 13.73
C LEU A 71 -5.89 11.36 14.02
N TRP A 72 -4.76 10.76 14.40
CA TRP A 72 -3.62 11.43 15.01
C TRP A 72 -3.11 12.64 14.23
N PHE A 73 -3.15 12.57 12.90
CA PHE A 73 -2.61 13.60 12.03
C PHE A 73 -3.42 14.90 12.06
N PHE A 74 -4.72 14.86 12.34
CA PHE A 74 -5.54 16.08 12.42
C PHE A 74 -5.15 16.98 13.58
N GLN A 75 -4.60 16.41 14.66
CA GLN A 75 -4.18 17.18 15.83
C GLN A 75 -2.89 17.99 15.58
N CYS A 76 -2.07 17.55 14.63
CA CYS A 76 -0.77 18.16 14.35
C CYS A 76 -0.65 18.79 12.95
N HIS A 77 -1.64 18.59 12.07
CA HIS A 77 -1.61 19.07 10.69
C HIS A 77 -2.96 19.65 10.28
N PHE A 78 -3.21 20.95 10.49
CA PHE A 78 -2.43 21.89 11.30
C PHE A 78 -3.25 22.30 12.55
N PRO A 79 -2.61 22.76 13.64
CA PRO A 79 -3.36 23.34 14.75
C PRO A 79 -4.25 24.50 14.28
N GLY A 80 -5.58 24.34 14.43
CA GLY A 80 -6.58 25.33 14.00
C GLY A 80 -7.04 25.21 12.55
N ASP A 81 -6.43 24.32 11.75
CA ASP A 81 -6.78 24.06 10.35
C ASP A 81 -6.51 22.58 10.01
N PRO A 82 -7.31 21.65 10.58
CA PRO A 82 -7.04 20.22 10.50
C PRO A 82 -7.34 19.65 9.11
N VAL A 83 -6.33 19.03 8.52
CA VAL A 83 -6.40 18.40 7.19
C VAL A 83 -5.46 17.20 7.12
N MET A 84 -5.91 16.09 6.53
CA MET A 84 -5.05 14.92 6.33
C MET A 84 -3.85 15.30 5.45
N PRO A 85 -2.61 15.01 5.87
CA PRO A 85 -1.45 15.22 5.03
C PRO A 85 -1.58 14.45 3.70
N GLY A 86 -1.57 15.15 2.56
CA GLY A 86 -1.70 14.52 1.25
C GLY A 86 -0.62 13.46 0.96
N CYS A 87 0.55 13.58 1.60
CA CYS A 87 1.61 12.58 1.54
C CYS A 87 1.22 11.23 2.15
N LEU A 88 0.35 11.19 3.16
CA LEU A 88 -0.15 9.95 3.75
C LEU A 88 -1.13 9.22 2.82
N GLY A 89 -1.98 9.97 2.11
CA GLY A 89 -2.83 9.41 1.07
C GLY A 89 -2.02 8.85 -0.11
N LEU A 90 -0.93 9.54 -0.48
CA LEU A 90 0.03 9.02 -1.47
C LEU A 90 0.74 7.76 -0.97
N ASP A 91 1.15 7.71 0.30
CA ASP A 91 1.79 6.54 0.88
C ASP A 91 0.85 5.32 0.93
N ALA A 92 -0.43 5.52 1.26
CA ALA A 92 -1.45 4.48 1.19
C ALA A 92 -1.46 3.79 -0.18
N MET A 93 -1.38 4.56 -1.27
CA MET A 93 -1.33 4.00 -2.63
C MET A 93 -0.07 3.16 -2.87
N TRP A 94 1.11 3.59 -2.40
CA TRP A 94 2.32 2.76 -2.45
C TRP A 94 2.22 1.50 -1.57
N GLN A 95 1.63 1.61 -0.38
CA GLN A 95 1.36 0.47 0.50
C GLN A 95 0.52 -0.58 -0.24
N ILE A 96 -0.54 -0.16 -0.93
CA ILE A 96 -1.40 -1.05 -1.74
C ILE A 96 -0.62 -1.74 -2.86
N VAL A 97 0.19 -1.00 -3.64
CA VAL A 97 0.99 -1.62 -4.72
C VAL A 97 1.97 -2.64 -4.15
N GLY A 98 2.61 -2.34 -3.01
CA GLY A 98 3.50 -3.26 -2.32
C GLY A 98 2.79 -4.51 -1.81
N TYR A 99 1.60 -4.34 -1.21
CA TYR A 99 0.75 -5.44 -0.77
C TYR A 99 0.32 -6.31 -1.95
N TRP A 100 -0.11 -5.72 -3.07
CA TRP A 100 -0.48 -6.43 -4.29
C TRP A 100 0.68 -7.26 -4.85
N LEU A 101 1.92 -6.74 -4.83
CA LEU A 101 3.09 -7.50 -5.27
C LEU A 101 3.32 -8.74 -4.41
N GLY A 102 3.24 -8.61 -3.09
CA GLY A 102 3.34 -9.75 -2.15
C GLY A 102 2.19 -10.74 -2.32
N TRP A 103 0.95 -10.23 -2.35
CA TRP A 103 -0.28 -10.97 -2.57
C TRP A 103 -0.29 -11.73 -3.90
N SER A 104 0.30 -11.17 -4.96
CA SER A 104 0.46 -11.83 -6.28
C SER A 104 1.58 -12.88 -6.32
N GLY A 105 2.24 -13.15 -5.19
CA GLY A 105 3.27 -14.18 -5.06
C GLY A 105 4.71 -13.68 -5.30
N SER A 106 4.95 -12.36 -5.36
CA SER A 106 6.30 -11.84 -5.56
C SER A 106 7.06 -11.77 -4.23
N PRO A 107 8.23 -12.40 -4.08
CA PRO A 107 9.01 -12.35 -2.85
C PRO A 107 9.75 -11.01 -2.67
N GLY A 108 10.19 -10.76 -1.42
CA GLY A 108 11.06 -9.64 -1.05
C GLY A 108 10.39 -8.51 -0.27
N LYS A 109 11.21 -7.62 0.30
CA LYS A 109 10.74 -6.50 1.13
C LYS A 109 10.40 -5.28 0.28
N GLY A 110 9.25 -4.66 0.55
CA GLY A 110 8.72 -3.52 -0.21
C GLY A 110 9.50 -2.22 0.01
N ARG A 111 9.71 -1.46 -1.06
CA ARG A 111 10.24 -0.10 -1.05
C ARG A 111 9.51 0.72 -2.12
N ALA A 112 8.92 1.85 -1.73
CA ALA A 112 8.51 2.86 -2.69
C ALA A 112 9.76 3.38 -3.42
N LEU A 113 9.67 3.50 -4.74
CA LEU A 113 10.77 3.95 -5.61
C LEU A 113 10.47 5.32 -6.24
N GLY A 114 9.28 5.84 -6.02
CA GLY A 114 8.83 7.14 -6.50
C GLY A 114 7.50 7.08 -7.23
N VAL A 115 7.17 8.20 -7.85
CA VAL A 115 5.95 8.46 -8.61
C VAL A 115 6.30 9.40 -9.76
N GLY A 116 5.59 9.31 -10.88
CA GLY A 116 5.77 10.21 -12.01
C GLY A 116 5.11 11.56 -11.74
N GLU A 117 3.78 11.57 -11.71
CA GLU A 117 2.99 12.78 -11.47
C GLU A 117 2.10 12.59 -10.26
N VAL A 118 1.95 13.65 -9.45
CA VAL A 118 0.99 13.71 -8.35
C VAL A 118 0.20 15.01 -8.48
N LYS A 119 -1.12 14.90 -8.34
CA LYS A 119 -2.04 16.04 -8.27
C LYS A 119 -2.90 15.94 -7.02
N PHE A 120 -3.01 17.05 -6.30
CA PHE A 120 -3.93 17.23 -5.18
C PHE A 120 -4.91 18.34 -5.56
N THR A 121 -6.18 18.01 -5.75
CA THR A 121 -7.22 18.93 -6.21
C THR A 121 -8.33 19.14 -5.18
N GLY A 122 -8.26 18.44 -4.04
CA GLY A 122 -9.14 18.63 -2.90
C GLY A 122 -8.44 18.24 -1.62
N GLU A 123 -9.19 18.22 -0.52
CA GLU A 123 -8.68 18.01 0.83
C GLU A 123 -9.55 17.01 1.61
N ILE A 124 -8.97 16.43 2.65
CA ILE A 124 -9.65 15.47 3.53
C ILE A 124 -9.61 16.06 4.93
N THR A 125 -10.77 16.53 5.39
CA THR A 125 -10.97 17.22 6.67
C THR A 125 -11.66 16.29 7.70
N PRO A 126 -11.68 16.64 9.00
CA PRO A 126 -12.27 15.80 10.05
C PRO A 126 -13.77 15.48 9.91
N ASP A 127 -14.53 16.26 9.14
CA ASP A 127 -15.96 16.05 8.88
C ASP A 127 -16.25 14.99 7.81
N LYS A 128 -15.21 14.56 7.08
CA LYS A 128 -15.31 13.50 6.08
C LYS A 128 -15.47 12.13 6.75
N LYS A 129 -15.98 11.15 6.01
CA LYS A 129 -16.29 9.82 6.57
C LYS A 129 -15.43 8.71 6.02
N LEU A 130 -15.18 8.71 4.71
CA LEU A 130 -14.54 7.59 4.06
C LEU A 130 -13.59 8.06 2.98
N VAL A 131 -12.32 7.65 3.11
CA VAL A 131 -11.35 7.72 2.03
C VAL A 131 -11.31 6.39 1.30
N ARG A 132 -11.32 6.43 -0.02
CA ARG A 132 -11.25 5.26 -0.90
C ARG A 132 -10.10 5.42 -1.89
N TYR A 133 -9.21 4.44 -1.90
CA TYR A 133 -8.06 4.35 -2.79
C TYR A 133 -8.39 3.38 -3.91
N GLU A 134 -8.30 3.81 -5.17
CA GLU A 134 -8.40 2.95 -6.35
C GLU A 134 -7.03 2.86 -7.03
N ILE A 135 -6.50 1.66 -7.18
CA ILE A 135 -5.18 1.41 -7.78
C ILE A 135 -5.32 0.52 -9.00
N ASP A 136 -4.86 1.00 -10.15
CA ASP A 136 -4.81 0.26 -11.40
C ASP A 136 -3.37 -0.18 -11.70
N ILE A 137 -3.13 -1.49 -11.73
CA ILE A 137 -1.81 -2.02 -12.03
C ILE A 137 -1.54 -1.83 -13.53
N LYS A 138 -0.49 -1.09 -13.86
CA LYS A 138 -0.13 -0.74 -15.24
C LYS A 138 0.92 -1.68 -15.83
N ARG A 139 1.90 -2.07 -15.01
CA ARG A 139 2.94 -3.03 -15.41
C ARG A 139 3.58 -3.71 -14.22
N VAL A 140 3.92 -4.98 -14.39
CA VAL A 140 4.71 -5.76 -13.44
C VAL A 140 5.94 -6.31 -14.13
N ARG A 141 7.10 -6.26 -13.47
CA ARG A 141 8.33 -6.92 -13.90
C ARG A 141 8.82 -7.82 -12.78
N ARG A 142 9.09 -9.09 -13.06
CA ARG A 142 9.57 -10.07 -12.09
C ARG A 142 10.99 -10.52 -12.46
N GLY A 143 11.85 -10.70 -11.45
CA GLY A 143 13.27 -11.03 -11.67
C GLY A 143 14.14 -10.64 -10.48
N LYS A 144 15.33 -10.06 -10.75
CA LYS A 144 16.26 -9.58 -9.69
C LYS A 144 15.61 -8.55 -8.75
N LEU A 145 14.73 -7.71 -9.29
CA LEU A 145 13.89 -6.78 -8.57
C LEU A 145 12.46 -6.98 -9.08
N ASN A 146 11.54 -7.35 -8.20
CA ASN A 146 10.12 -7.40 -8.54
C ASN A 146 9.58 -5.96 -8.48
N LEU A 147 9.06 -5.43 -9.57
CA LEU A 147 8.62 -4.04 -9.70
C LEU A 147 7.16 -3.98 -10.14
N GLY A 148 6.34 -3.29 -9.35
CA GLY A 148 5.00 -2.85 -9.72
C GLY A 148 5.02 -1.39 -10.17
N ILE A 149 4.32 -1.11 -11.27
CA ILE A 149 4.00 0.24 -11.74
C ILE A 149 2.48 0.35 -11.80
N ALA A 150 1.92 1.38 -11.19
CA ALA A 150 0.48 1.59 -11.09
C ALA A 150 0.10 3.06 -11.18
N ASP A 151 -1.13 3.31 -11.60
CA ASP A 151 -1.78 4.61 -11.48
C ASP A 151 -2.81 4.50 -10.34
N GLY A 152 -3.05 5.60 -9.63
CA GLY A 152 -3.89 5.62 -8.44
C GLY A 152 -4.74 6.87 -8.34
N ARG A 153 -5.91 6.70 -7.73
CA ARG A 153 -6.89 7.76 -7.45
C ARG A 153 -7.32 7.65 -5.99
N VAL A 154 -7.50 8.81 -5.35
CA VAL A 154 -8.05 8.88 -4.00
C VAL A 154 -9.34 9.66 -4.04
N TYR A 155 -10.38 9.08 -3.47
CA TYR A 155 -11.68 9.70 -3.30
C TYR A 155 -11.96 9.90 -1.83
N VAL A 156 -12.68 10.96 -1.49
CA VAL A 156 -13.24 11.17 -0.15
C VAL A 156 -14.73 11.41 -0.28
N ASP A 157 -15.52 10.58 0.40
CA ASP A 157 -17.00 10.59 0.33
C ASP A 157 -17.54 10.58 -1.12
N GLY A 158 -16.81 9.92 -2.03
CA GLY A 158 -17.16 9.80 -3.46
C GLY A 158 -16.56 10.89 -4.36
N GLU A 159 -15.97 11.95 -3.81
CA GLU A 159 -15.32 13.01 -4.58
C GLU A 159 -13.85 12.69 -4.86
N HIS A 160 -13.41 12.83 -6.11
CA HIS A 160 -12.02 12.59 -6.51
C HIS A 160 -11.11 13.74 -6.08
N VAL A 161 -10.13 13.47 -5.22
CA VAL A 161 -9.25 14.51 -4.65
C VAL A 161 -7.78 14.36 -5.05
N TYR A 162 -7.25 13.14 -5.18
CA TYR A 162 -5.84 12.93 -5.54
C TYR A 162 -5.67 12.04 -6.77
N THR A 163 -4.65 12.30 -7.57
CA THR A 163 -4.18 11.42 -8.65
C THR A 163 -2.69 11.19 -8.52
N ALA A 164 -2.27 9.95 -8.70
CA ALA A 164 -0.86 9.58 -8.84
C ALA A 164 -0.66 8.72 -10.09
N ILE A 165 0.25 9.14 -10.97
CA ILE A 165 0.57 8.44 -12.22
C ILE A 165 1.99 7.87 -12.16
N ASP A 166 2.15 6.64 -12.66
CA ASP A 166 3.41 5.91 -12.70
C ASP A 166 4.08 5.76 -11.31
N MET A 167 3.28 5.46 -10.28
CA MET A 167 3.78 5.04 -8.98
C MET A 167 4.60 3.76 -9.12
N LYS A 168 5.73 3.67 -8.41
CA LYS A 168 6.65 2.53 -8.50
C LYS A 168 6.93 1.96 -7.11
N VAL A 169 6.72 0.67 -6.96
CA VAL A 169 7.11 -0.08 -5.75
C VAL A 169 7.92 -1.30 -6.15
N GLY A 170 9.06 -1.49 -5.48
CA GLY A 170 9.93 -2.65 -5.69
C GLY A 170 9.94 -3.57 -4.48
N LEU A 171 9.92 -4.88 -4.69
CA LEU A 171 10.26 -5.88 -3.66
C LEU A 171 11.70 -6.34 -3.87
N LYS A 172 12.56 -6.02 -2.90
CA LYS A 172 13.97 -6.44 -2.91
C LYS A 172 14.10 -7.74 -2.15
N ASN A 173 14.57 -8.79 -2.83
CA ASN A 173 14.98 -10.01 -2.17
C ASN A 173 16.18 -9.69 -1.28
N VAL A 174 16.05 -9.95 0.01
CA VAL A 174 17.23 -10.01 0.88
C VAL A 174 17.90 -11.35 0.55
N LEU A 175 18.79 -11.35 -0.46
CA LEU A 175 19.74 -12.44 -0.62
C LEU A 175 20.50 -12.58 0.70
N GLY A 176 20.62 -13.81 1.20
CA GLY A 176 21.13 -14.15 2.53
C GLY A 176 22.34 -13.32 2.94
N GLY A 177 22.08 -12.31 3.78
CA GLY A 177 23.08 -11.58 4.55
C GLY A 177 23.14 -12.14 5.97
N ALA A 178 23.19 -13.47 6.10
CA ALA A 178 23.87 -14.09 7.21
C ALA A 178 25.31 -14.29 6.71
N GLY A 179 26.10 -13.22 6.75
CA GLY A 179 27.52 -13.40 6.82
C GLY A 179 27.80 -14.06 8.16
N ASP A 180 28.35 -15.26 8.11
CA ASP A 180 29.24 -15.73 9.18
C ASP A 180 30.16 -14.57 9.53
N LEU A 181 29.91 -13.93 10.68
CA LEU A 181 30.96 -13.20 11.36
C LEU A 181 31.84 -14.27 11.99
N PRO A 182 33.10 -14.48 11.56
CA PRO A 182 33.99 -15.30 12.33
C PRO A 182 34.13 -14.65 13.71
N ALA A 183 33.90 -15.45 14.75
CA ALA A 183 34.19 -15.04 16.11
C ALA A 183 35.66 -14.58 16.18
N SER A 184 35.86 -13.33 16.62
CA SER A 184 37.14 -12.81 17.08
C SER A 184 37.44 -13.33 18.49
#